data_AF-A0A6I5I3N8-F1
#
_entry.id   AF-A0A6I5I3N8-F1
#
_cell.length_a   1.000
_cell.length_b   1.000
_cell.length_c   1.000
_cell.angle_alpha   90.00
_cell.angle_beta   90.00
_cell.angle_gamma   90.00
#
_symmetry.space_group_name_H-M   'P 1'
#
loop_
_entity.id
_entity.type
_entity.pdbx_description
1 polymer ?
#
loop_
_entity_poly.entity_id
_entity_poly.type
_entity_poly.pdbx_seq_one_letter_code
_entity_poly.pdbx_strand_id
1 'polypeptide(L)'
;MNEAAPEANTKQSGRAHGIGRAVERPFGHVVSRLRSPRSPRRPRLWFEILLIALSYWLYSLVRNAVPEQKAAALANADWLWSVERFLGIAVEQSVNHAVNSVSWLIVSMNYYYATLHFIVTISVLVWLFRRHPGRYAAARLALFATTAVALVGYYLYPLAPPRLMNGGNFIDTVLVHQTWGSMASGNFKNMSNQYAAMPSMHIGWSLWCGLTIFALASAPWARILGLLYPTVTLMVIVSTANHFWLDAVGGVACLAFGYAVSYAWYGSLPHRLPKRIAPKTARRPRLSALSAQPREAAATRH
;
A
#
# COMPACT_ATOMS: atom_id res chain seq x y z
N MET A 1 93.36 -10.21 17.10
CA MET A 1 93.65 -9.06 16.23
C MET A 1 92.36 -8.66 15.54
N ASN A 2 91.62 -7.61 15.90
CA ASN A 2 91.68 -6.58 16.94
C ASN A 2 90.21 -6.21 17.24
N GLU A 3 89.83 -6.16 18.52
CA GLU A 3 89.28 -4.98 19.24
C GLU A 3 87.90 -4.48 18.75
N ALA A 4 86.90 -4.15 19.57
CA ALA A 4 86.77 -4.03 21.01
C ALA A 4 85.27 -4.12 21.41
N ALA A 5 85.01 -4.52 22.65
CA ALA A 5 83.74 -4.44 23.37
C ALA A 5 83.47 -2.97 23.84
N PRO A 6 82.56 -2.61 24.78
CA PRO A 6 81.51 -3.36 25.52
C PRO A 6 80.18 -2.58 25.75
N GLU A 7 79.31 -3.12 26.64
CA GLU A 7 78.43 -2.37 27.59
C GLU A 7 77.24 -1.51 27.06
N ALA A 8 76.12 -1.26 27.74
CA ALA A 8 75.60 -1.62 29.06
C ALA A 8 74.07 -1.45 29.11
N ASN A 9 73.45 -2.29 29.93
CA ASN A 9 72.26 -2.12 30.77
C ASN A 9 71.74 -0.69 31.04
N THR A 10 70.45 -0.41 30.85
CA THR A 10 69.64 0.33 31.85
C THR A 10 68.12 0.14 31.69
N LYS A 11 67.47 -0.10 32.83
CA LYS A 11 66.02 -0.13 33.08
C LYS A 11 65.42 1.28 33.11
N GLN A 12 64.14 1.42 32.71
CA GLN A 12 63.02 2.12 33.39
C GLN A 12 61.92 2.45 32.36
N SER A 13 60.73 1.84 32.44
CA SER A 13 59.57 2.30 33.23
C SER A 13 59.17 3.76 32.93
N GLY A 14 58.13 3.93 32.13
CA GLY A 14 57.51 5.22 31.85
C GLY A 14 56.10 5.05 31.28
N ARG A 15 55.12 4.97 32.18
CA ARG A 15 53.68 5.05 31.90
C ARG A 15 53.35 6.47 31.43
N ALA A 16 52.76 6.64 30.25
CA ALA A 16 52.13 7.91 29.89
C ALA A 16 50.83 7.69 29.11
N HIS A 17 49.75 8.20 29.70
CA HIS A 17 48.41 8.38 29.17
C HIS A 17 48.43 9.12 27.83
N GLY A 18 47.81 8.53 26.80
CA GLY A 18 47.49 9.20 25.54
C GLY A 18 46.01 9.08 25.24
N ILE A 19 45.23 10.04 25.73
CA ILE A 19 43.79 10.19 25.46
C ILE A 19 43.65 10.65 24.00
N GLY A 20 43.42 9.72 23.09
CA GLY A 20 43.03 10.00 21.71
C GLY A 20 41.58 10.50 21.67
N ARG A 21 41.41 11.83 21.67
CA ARG A 21 40.13 12.52 21.41
C ARG A 21 39.56 12.07 20.06
N ALA A 22 38.50 11.27 20.09
CA ALA A 22 37.63 11.07 18.94
C ALA A 22 36.95 12.40 18.61
N VAL A 23 37.27 12.95 17.45
CA VAL A 23 36.58 14.12 16.88
C VAL A 23 35.22 13.65 16.39
N GLU A 24 34.21 13.73 17.25
CA GLU A 24 32.80 13.64 16.84
C GLU A 24 32.48 14.85 15.95
N ARG A 25 32.16 14.61 14.68
CA ARG A 25 31.63 15.64 13.78
C ARG A 25 30.13 15.82 14.06
N PRO A 26 29.66 17.00 14.49
CA PRO A 26 28.26 17.23 14.74
C PRO A 26 27.61 17.79 13.46
N PHE A 27 27.28 16.92 12.51
CA PHE A 27 26.26 17.25 11.51
C PHE A 27 24.97 16.51 11.86
N GLY A 28 24.27 17.09 12.83
CA GLY A 28 22.91 16.71 13.18
C GLY A 28 22.01 17.01 11.99
N HIS A 29 21.57 15.98 11.27
CA HIS A 29 20.39 16.07 10.43
C HIS A 29 19.19 16.32 11.35
N VAL A 30 18.87 17.61 11.52
CA VAL A 30 17.59 18.09 12.05
C VAL A 30 16.52 17.81 10.99
N VAL A 31 16.21 16.53 10.78
CA VAL A 31 14.88 16.17 10.31
C VAL A 31 14.05 16.07 11.57
N SER A 32 13.29 17.14 11.85
CA SER A 32 12.22 17.11 12.84
C SER A 32 11.31 15.94 12.49
N ARG A 33 11.52 14.80 13.16
CA ARG A 33 10.58 13.69 13.13
C ARG A 33 9.29 14.25 13.69
N LEU A 34 8.32 14.52 12.83
CA LEU A 34 6.94 14.68 13.23
C LEU A 34 6.65 13.55 14.21
N ARG A 35 6.46 13.90 15.49
CA ARG A 35 6.17 12.92 16.54
C ARG A 35 4.95 12.14 16.07
N SER A 36 5.14 10.84 15.82
CA SER A 36 4.05 9.94 15.45
C SER A 36 2.95 10.05 16.52
N PRO A 37 1.72 10.46 16.17
CA PRO A 37 0.70 10.72 17.17
C PRO A 37 0.20 9.42 17.82
N ARG A 38 0.40 8.25 17.18
CA ARG A 38 -0.09 6.96 17.71
C ARG A 38 0.79 5.76 17.34
N SER A 39 1.09 4.92 18.33
CA SER A 39 1.76 3.63 18.14
C SER A 39 0.83 2.53 17.63
N PRO A 40 1.31 1.66 16.72
CA PRO A 40 0.84 0.31 16.44
C PRO A 40 -0.09 -0.36 17.45
N ARG A 41 -1.43 -0.42 17.29
CA ARG A 41 -2.27 -1.28 18.16
C ARG A 41 -2.50 -2.64 17.49
N ARG A 42 -2.55 -3.72 18.29
CA ARG A 42 -2.78 -5.06 17.77
C ARG A 42 -4.15 -5.11 17.10
N PRO A 43 -4.26 -5.70 15.89
CA PRO A 43 -5.54 -5.78 15.22
C PRO A 43 -6.48 -6.71 15.98
N ARG A 44 -7.75 -6.32 16.11
CA ARG A 44 -8.79 -7.07 16.81
C ARG A 44 -9.87 -7.46 15.80
N LEU A 45 -10.18 -8.74 15.67
CA LEU A 45 -11.12 -9.28 14.67
C LEU A 45 -12.47 -8.55 14.66
N TRP A 46 -13.04 -8.26 15.83
CA TRP A 46 -14.33 -7.57 15.93
C TRP A 46 -14.30 -6.14 15.35
N PHE A 47 -13.17 -5.44 15.47
CA PHE A 47 -13.00 -4.13 14.84
C PHE A 47 -12.91 -4.26 13.31
N GLU A 48 -12.31 -5.34 12.80
CA GLU A 48 -12.27 -5.59 11.35
C GLU A 48 -13.67 -5.88 10.79
N ILE A 49 -14.48 -6.67 11.50
CA ILE A 49 -15.87 -6.94 11.12
C ILE A 49 -16.69 -5.65 11.07
N LEU A 50 -16.58 -4.81 12.10
CA LEU A 50 -17.26 -3.53 12.13
C LEU A 50 -16.80 -2.59 11.00
N LEU A 51 -15.51 -2.59 10.68
CA LEU A 51 -14.97 -1.79 9.59
C LEU A 51 -15.48 -2.26 8.21
N ILE A 52 -15.56 -3.58 8.00
CA ILE A 52 -16.16 -4.17 6.79
C ILE A 52 -17.64 -3.78 6.69
N ALA A 53 -18.40 -3.93 7.79
CA ALA A 53 -19.81 -3.57 7.84
C ALA A 53 -20.04 -2.08 7.53
N LEU A 54 -19.25 -1.20 8.14
CA LEU A 54 -19.31 0.25 7.89
C LEU A 54 -18.96 0.59 6.45
N SER A 55 -17.96 -0.09 5.87
CA SER A 55 -17.54 0.16 4.49
C SER A 55 -18.57 -0.33 3.48
N TYR A 56 -19.22 -1.47 3.75
CA TYR A 56 -20.35 -1.95 2.97
C TYR A 56 -21.55 -0.99 3.05
N TRP A 57 -21.83 -0.46 4.23
CA TRP A 57 -22.88 0.54 4.42
C TRP A 57 -22.57 1.84 3.67
N LEU A 58 -21.35 2.38 3.78
CA LEU A 58 -20.92 3.58 3.06
C LEU A 58 -20.97 3.39 1.53
N TYR A 59 -20.51 2.24 1.04
CA TYR A 59 -20.64 1.87 -0.36
C TYR A 59 -22.10 1.86 -0.82
N SER A 60 -22.99 1.29 0.00
CA SER A 60 -24.42 1.22 -0.31
C SER A 60 -25.07 2.61 -0.35
N LEU A 61 -24.67 3.53 0.55
CA LEU A 61 -25.14 4.92 0.53
C LEU A 61 -24.72 5.66 -0.74
N VAL A 62 -23.43 5.58 -1.10
CA VAL A 62 -22.93 6.22 -2.33
C VAL A 62 -23.65 5.64 -3.54
N ARG A 63 -23.83 4.32 -3.62
CA ARG A 63 -24.57 3.68 -4.72
C ARG A 63 -26.01 4.17 -4.82
N ASN A 64 -26.71 4.30 -3.69
CA ASN A 64 -28.10 4.76 -3.67
C ASN A 64 -28.25 6.26 -3.95
N ALA A 65 -27.17 7.04 -3.83
CA ALA A 65 -27.15 8.48 -4.08
C ALA A 65 -26.72 8.86 -5.52
N VAL A 66 -26.30 7.89 -6.34
CA VAL A 66 -25.84 8.11 -7.72
C VAL A 66 -26.88 7.77 -8.83
N PRO A 67 -28.20 7.58 -8.58
CA PRO A 67 -29.08 7.18 -9.68
C PRO A 67 -29.18 8.29 -10.74
N GLU A 68 -28.85 7.88 -11.97
CA GLU A 68 -29.10 8.55 -13.26
C GLU A 68 -28.19 9.69 -13.74
N GLN A 69 -26.89 9.63 -13.48
CA GLN A 69 -25.92 10.44 -14.24
C GLN A 69 -25.42 9.76 -15.54
N LYS A 70 -26.26 8.95 -16.21
CA LYS A 70 -25.84 8.25 -17.45
C LYS A 70 -25.38 9.21 -18.54
N ALA A 71 -26.15 10.29 -18.77
CA ALA A 71 -25.82 11.28 -19.79
C ALA A 71 -24.51 12.02 -19.47
N ALA A 72 -24.34 12.45 -18.21
CA ALA A 72 -23.11 13.09 -17.77
C ALA A 72 -21.90 12.15 -17.86
N ALA A 73 -22.08 10.87 -17.49
CA ALA A 73 -21.03 9.86 -17.57
C ALA A 73 -20.57 9.59 -19.00
N LEU A 74 -21.48 9.56 -19.96
CA LEU A 74 -21.16 9.43 -21.38
C LEU A 74 -20.45 10.68 -21.90
N ALA A 75 -20.95 11.88 -21.59
CA ALA A 75 -20.30 13.13 -21.98
C ALA A 75 -18.88 13.26 -21.41
N ASN A 76 -18.68 12.88 -20.15
CA ASN A 76 -17.36 12.83 -19.53
C ASN A 76 -16.44 11.81 -20.22
N ALA A 77 -16.97 10.66 -20.64
CA ALA A 77 -16.20 9.65 -21.37
C ALA A 77 -15.76 10.15 -22.74
N ASP A 78 -16.66 10.80 -23.49
CA ASP A 78 -16.34 11.41 -24.78
C ASP A 78 -15.27 12.50 -24.64
N TRP A 79 -15.38 13.34 -23.60
CA TRP A 79 -14.38 14.35 -23.29
C TRP A 79 -13.03 13.74 -22.92
N LEU A 80 -13.00 12.76 -22.01
CA LEU A 80 -11.77 12.10 -21.58
C LEU A 80 -11.06 11.42 -22.75
N TRP A 81 -11.83 10.73 -23.59
CA TRP A 81 -11.33 10.09 -24.80
C TRP A 81 -10.75 11.11 -25.79
N SER A 82 -11.37 12.30 -25.92
CA SER A 82 -10.81 13.38 -26.74
C SER A 82 -9.47 13.91 -26.20
N VAL A 83 -9.33 13.99 -24.88
CA VAL A 83 -8.09 14.40 -24.21
C VAL A 83 -6.99 13.35 -24.43
N GLU A 84 -7.28 12.06 -24.27
CA GLU A 84 -6.31 10.99 -24.49
C GLU A 84 -5.85 10.94 -25.96
N ARG A 85 -6.75 11.17 -26.91
CA ARG A 85 -6.40 11.28 -28.34
C ARG A 85 -5.52 12.49 -28.61
N PHE A 86 -5.84 13.63 -28.02
CA PHE A 86 -5.03 14.85 -28.14
C PHE A 86 -3.61 14.65 -27.57
N LEU A 87 -3.50 13.94 -26.46
CA LEU A 87 -2.21 13.60 -25.84
C LEU A 87 -1.46 12.47 -26.58
N GLY A 88 -2.08 11.81 -27.55
CA GLY A 88 -1.49 10.71 -28.32
C GLY A 88 -1.35 9.41 -27.51
N ILE A 89 -2.06 9.26 -26.40
CA ILE A 89 -2.00 8.07 -25.51
C ILE A 89 -3.21 7.15 -25.66
N ALA A 90 -4.14 7.49 -26.56
CA ALA A 90 -5.38 6.76 -26.86
C ALA A 90 -5.16 5.40 -27.57
N VAL A 91 -4.39 4.51 -26.94
CA VAL A 91 -4.05 3.18 -27.48
C VAL A 91 -5.04 2.09 -27.08
N GLU A 92 -5.97 2.39 -26.16
CA GLU A 92 -6.93 1.45 -25.56
C GLU A 92 -7.72 0.69 -26.60
N GLN A 93 -8.19 1.38 -27.64
CA GLN A 93 -9.00 0.77 -28.70
C GLN A 93 -8.21 -0.29 -29.46
N SER A 94 -6.98 0.04 -29.85
CA SER A 94 -6.10 -0.89 -30.56
C SER A 94 -5.77 -2.11 -29.71
N VAL A 95 -5.48 -1.90 -28.42
CA VAL A 95 -5.21 -2.98 -27.46
C VAL A 95 -6.43 -3.87 -27.27
N ASN A 96 -7.62 -3.29 -27.10
CA ASN A 96 -8.87 -4.03 -26.94
C ASN A 96 -9.16 -4.93 -28.14
N HIS A 97 -9.07 -4.40 -29.37
CA HIS A 97 -9.28 -5.19 -30.59
C HIS A 97 -8.21 -6.28 -30.77
N ALA A 98 -6.94 -5.95 -30.57
CA ALA A 98 -5.84 -6.90 -30.71
C ALA A 98 -5.98 -8.08 -29.74
N VAL A 99 -6.25 -7.81 -28.46
CA VAL A 99 -6.37 -8.88 -27.46
C VAL A 99 -7.67 -9.66 -27.62
N ASN A 100 -8.76 -9.01 -28.04
CA ASN A 100 -10.02 -9.69 -28.31
C ASN A 100 -9.93 -10.71 -29.45
N SER A 101 -8.99 -10.54 -30.39
CA SER A 101 -8.72 -11.56 -31.44
C SER A 101 -8.26 -12.91 -30.88
N VAL A 102 -7.81 -12.94 -29.62
CA VAL A 102 -7.35 -14.14 -28.92
C VAL A 102 -8.36 -14.51 -27.83
N SER A 103 -9.41 -15.26 -28.21
CA SER A 103 -10.58 -15.52 -27.35
C SER A 103 -10.25 -16.13 -25.98
N TRP A 104 -9.33 -17.10 -25.90
CA TRP A 104 -8.97 -17.73 -24.62
C TRP A 104 -8.32 -16.74 -23.65
N LEU A 105 -7.57 -15.78 -24.18
CA LEU A 105 -6.87 -14.77 -23.41
C LEU A 105 -7.86 -13.75 -22.86
N ILE A 106 -8.74 -13.21 -23.70
CA ILE A 106 -9.70 -12.17 -23.27
C ILE A 106 -10.75 -12.73 -22.29
N VAL A 107 -11.19 -13.98 -22.45
CA VAL A 107 -12.06 -14.66 -21.46
C VAL A 107 -11.35 -14.79 -20.12
N SER A 108 -10.07 -15.19 -20.13
CA SER A 108 -9.25 -15.28 -18.92
C SER A 108 -9.09 -13.91 -18.25
N MET A 109 -8.90 -12.85 -19.04
CA MET A 109 -8.83 -11.47 -18.56
C MET A 109 -10.15 -11.00 -17.94
N ASN A 110 -11.30 -11.37 -18.50
CA ASN A 110 -12.63 -11.07 -17.92
C ASN A 110 -12.79 -11.71 -16.53
N TYR A 111 -12.39 -12.98 -16.37
CA TYR A 111 -12.41 -13.64 -15.05
C TYR A 111 -11.41 -13.04 -14.08
N TYR A 112 -10.21 -12.69 -14.56
CA TYR A 112 -9.22 -11.98 -13.77
C TYR A 112 -9.78 -10.67 -13.22
N TYR A 113 -10.35 -9.85 -14.11
CA TYR A 113 -10.95 -8.57 -13.79
C TYR A 113 -12.03 -8.71 -12.70
N ALA A 114 -12.89 -9.72 -12.82
CA ALA A 114 -13.99 -9.96 -11.89
C ALA A 114 -13.53 -10.42 -10.49
N THR A 115 -12.41 -11.15 -10.37
CA THR A 115 -12.12 -11.93 -9.16
C THR A 115 -10.82 -11.57 -8.44
N LEU A 116 -9.72 -11.37 -9.16
CA LEU A 116 -8.38 -11.34 -8.57
C LEU A 116 -8.18 -10.17 -7.61
N HIS A 117 -8.77 -9.01 -7.91
CA HIS A 117 -8.67 -7.83 -7.06
C HIS A 117 -9.25 -8.05 -5.65
N PHE A 118 -10.29 -8.87 -5.49
CA PHE A 118 -10.78 -9.26 -4.17
C PHE A 118 -9.89 -10.32 -3.51
N ILE A 119 -9.60 -11.40 -4.23
CA ILE A 119 -8.87 -12.55 -3.70
C ILE A 119 -7.48 -12.14 -3.21
N VAL A 120 -6.73 -11.39 -4.02
CA VAL A 120 -5.37 -10.95 -3.70
C VAL A 120 -5.38 -9.94 -2.55
N THR A 121 -6.30 -8.97 -2.56
CA THR A 121 -6.39 -7.96 -1.50
C THR A 121 -6.69 -8.59 -0.15
N ILE A 122 -7.66 -9.49 -0.07
CA ILE A 122 -7.98 -10.25 1.15
C ILE A 122 -6.77 -11.09 1.59
N SER A 123 -6.12 -11.77 0.65
CA SER A 123 -4.94 -12.59 0.94
C SER A 123 -3.79 -11.77 1.53
N VAL A 124 -3.51 -10.59 0.97
CA VAL A 124 -2.48 -9.66 1.49
C VAL A 124 -2.87 -9.14 2.87
N LEU A 125 -4.14 -8.79 3.10
CA LEU A 125 -4.62 -8.36 4.42
C LEU A 125 -4.48 -9.46 5.47
N VAL A 126 -4.88 -10.70 5.15
CA VAL A 126 -4.73 -11.87 6.04
C VAL A 126 -3.26 -12.14 6.33
N TRP A 127 -2.41 -12.08 5.31
CA TRP A 127 -0.97 -12.23 5.46
C TRP A 127 -0.37 -11.15 6.38
N LEU A 128 -0.72 -9.88 6.18
CA LEU A 128 -0.29 -8.78 7.05
C LEU A 128 -0.80 -8.96 8.48
N PHE A 129 -2.06 -9.35 8.66
CA PHE A 129 -2.65 -9.58 9.98
C PHE A 129 -1.88 -10.65 10.76
N ARG A 130 -1.55 -11.77 10.10
CA ARG A 130 -0.87 -12.92 10.72
C ARG A 130 0.63 -12.70 10.89
N ARG A 131 1.32 -12.16 9.87
CA ARG A 131 2.79 -12.12 9.81
C ARG A 131 3.39 -10.75 10.11
N HIS A 132 2.63 -9.66 9.93
CA HIS A 132 3.09 -8.28 10.11
C HIS A 132 2.12 -7.43 10.96
N PRO A 133 1.72 -7.89 12.16
CA PRO A 133 0.66 -7.24 12.95
C PRO A 133 0.98 -5.79 13.35
N GLY A 134 2.26 -5.39 13.44
CA GLY A 134 2.64 -4.00 13.71
C GLY A 134 2.54 -3.06 12.50
N ARG A 135 2.45 -3.60 11.28
CA ARG A 135 2.32 -2.86 10.02
C ARG A 135 0.89 -2.85 9.49
N TYR A 136 0.10 -3.85 9.88
CA TYR A 136 -1.27 -4.07 9.41
C TYR A 136 -2.15 -2.82 9.51
N ALA A 137 -2.17 -2.15 10.67
CA ALA A 137 -3.07 -1.02 10.87
C ALA A 137 -2.80 0.16 9.91
N ALA A 138 -1.53 0.46 9.63
CA ALA A 138 -1.14 1.53 8.71
C ALA A 138 -1.36 1.15 7.25
N ALA A 139 -1.04 -0.09 6.86
CA ALA A 139 -1.30 -0.59 5.52
C ALA A 139 -2.82 -0.61 5.22
N ARG A 140 -3.61 -1.07 6.18
CA ARG A 140 -5.07 -1.07 6.13
C ARG A 140 -5.62 0.35 6.02
N LEU A 141 -5.16 1.29 6.86
CA LEU A 141 -5.61 2.68 6.77
C LEU A 141 -5.38 3.27 5.38
N ALA A 142 -4.22 3.00 4.77
CA ALA A 142 -3.95 3.45 3.40
C ALA A 142 -4.97 2.88 2.41
N LEU A 143 -5.29 1.59 2.51
CA LEU A 143 -6.30 0.94 1.65
C LEU A 143 -7.69 1.55 1.81
N PHE A 144 -8.18 1.71 3.06
CA PHE A 144 -9.51 2.29 3.30
C PHE A 144 -9.59 3.77 2.92
N ALA A 145 -8.54 4.56 3.18
CA ALA A 145 -8.49 5.96 2.77
C ALA A 145 -8.48 6.09 1.23
N THR A 146 -7.76 5.21 0.53
CA THR A 146 -7.78 5.11 -0.94
C THR A 146 -9.19 4.83 -1.46
N THR A 147 -9.87 3.83 -0.89
CA THR A 147 -11.24 3.49 -1.29
C THR A 147 -12.23 4.62 -0.96
N ALA A 148 -12.08 5.27 0.19
CA ALA A 148 -12.98 6.36 0.60
C ALA A 148 -12.89 7.57 -0.34
N VAL A 149 -11.68 8.00 -0.73
CA VAL A 149 -11.54 9.11 -1.69
C VAL A 149 -12.02 8.72 -3.08
N ALA A 150 -11.86 7.46 -3.49
CA ALA A 150 -12.39 6.97 -4.75
C ALA A 150 -13.93 6.97 -4.79
N LEU A 151 -14.60 6.62 -3.69
CA LEU A 151 -16.05 6.71 -3.59
C LEU A 151 -16.55 8.16 -3.76
N VAL A 152 -15.80 9.14 -3.24
CA VAL A 152 -16.09 10.56 -3.50
C VAL A 152 -15.87 10.90 -4.97
N GLY A 153 -14.79 10.39 -5.58
CA GLY A 153 -14.53 10.52 -7.01
C GLY A 153 -15.68 10.01 -7.88
N TYR A 154 -16.22 8.82 -7.58
CA TYR A 154 -17.36 8.25 -8.30
C TYR A 154 -18.63 9.10 -8.24
N TYR A 155 -18.81 9.83 -7.14
CA TYR A 155 -19.94 10.74 -6.98
C TYR A 155 -19.73 12.06 -7.74
N LEU A 156 -18.53 12.61 -7.67
CA LEU A 156 -18.21 13.93 -8.26
C LEU A 156 -17.94 13.87 -9.77
N TYR A 157 -17.43 12.75 -10.27
CA TYR A 157 -17.04 12.57 -11.66
C TYR A 157 -17.50 11.19 -12.17
N PRO A 158 -18.81 11.02 -12.43
CA PRO A 158 -19.29 9.79 -13.05
C PRO A 158 -18.70 9.69 -14.45
N LEU A 159 -18.24 8.50 -14.81
CA LEU A 159 -17.56 8.25 -16.06
C LEU A 159 -18.01 6.90 -16.63
N ALA A 160 -18.51 6.94 -17.86
CA ALA A 160 -18.85 5.72 -18.58
C ALA A 160 -17.55 5.03 -19.03
N PRO A 161 -17.42 3.72 -18.82
CA PRO A 161 -16.26 2.98 -19.29
C PRO A 161 -16.24 2.87 -20.83
N PRO A 162 -15.07 2.64 -21.46
CA PRO A 162 -14.92 2.63 -22.92
C PRO A 162 -15.90 1.68 -23.64
N ARG A 163 -16.17 0.49 -23.07
CA ARG A 163 -17.12 -0.49 -23.64
C ARG A 163 -18.58 0.01 -23.75
N LEU A 164 -18.96 1.06 -23.02
CA LEU A 164 -20.31 1.63 -23.02
C LEU A 164 -20.40 2.94 -23.81
N MET A 165 -19.29 3.41 -24.38
CA MET A 165 -19.27 4.63 -25.20
C MET A 165 -20.00 4.44 -26.54
N ASN A 166 -20.66 5.49 -27.00
CA ASN A 166 -21.22 5.53 -28.34
C ASN A 166 -20.15 6.01 -29.34
N GLY A 167 -19.95 5.30 -30.46
CA GLY A 167 -19.05 5.73 -31.54
C GLY A 167 -17.56 5.48 -31.33
N GLY A 168 -17.13 4.99 -30.16
CA GLY A 168 -15.74 4.59 -29.89
C GLY A 168 -15.35 3.22 -30.45
N ASN A 169 -16.29 2.45 -31.00
CA ASN A 169 -16.08 1.10 -31.55
C ASN A 169 -15.29 0.14 -30.63
N PHE A 170 -15.41 0.30 -29.31
CA PHE A 170 -14.82 -0.64 -28.35
C PHE A 170 -15.64 -1.94 -28.29
N ILE A 171 -14.96 -3.06 -28.08
CA ILE A 171 -15.60 -4.37 -27.95
C ILE A 171 -15.95 -4.59 -26.48
N ASP A 172 -17.25 -4.75 -26.17
CA ASP A 172 -17.71 -5.24 -24.87
C ASP A 172 -17.41 -6.75 -24.75
N THR A 173 -16.21 -7.05 -24.25
CA THR A 173 -15.70 -8.42 -24.16
C THR A 173 -16.50 -9.29 -23.19
N VAL A 174 -17.21 -8.69 -22.24
CA VAL A 174 -18.06 -9.43 -21.30
C VAL A 174 -19.34 -9.89 -22.00
N LEU A 175 -19.95 -8.99 -22.79
CA LEU A 175 -21.18 -9.29 -23.52
C LEU A 175 -20.91 -10.25 -24.69
N VAL A 176 -19.81 -10.03 -25.43
CA VAL A 176 -19.45 -10.85 -26.60
C VAL A 176 -19.08 -12.27 -26.22
N HIS A 177 -18.28 -12.46 -25.15
CA HIS A 177 -17.78 -13.79 -24.79
C HIS A 177 -18.62 -14.51 -23.73
N GLN A 178 -19.81 -13.98 -23.38
CA GLN A 178 -20.78 -14.61 -22.48
C GLN A 178 -20.14 -15.25 -21.24
N THR A 179 -19.20 -14.52 -20.60
CA THR A 179 -18.31 -15.07 -19.57
C THR A 179 -19.11 -15.50 -18.34
N TRP A 180 -19.46 -16.79 -18.28
CA TRP A 180 -20.38 -17.38 -17.31
C TRP A 180 -19.81 -17.29 -15.90
N GLY A 181 -20.53 -16.63 -14.99
CA GLY A 181 -20.08 -16.45 -13.59
C GLY A 181 -19.15 -15.24 -13.37
N SER A 182 -18.83 -14.46 -14.40
CA SER A 182 -18.31 -13.11 -14.18
C SER A 182 -19.39 -12.28 -13.50
N MET A 183 -19.05 -11.46 -12.50
CA MET A 183 -20.02 -10.59 -11.80
C MET A 183 -20.75 -9.60 -12.73
N ALA A 184 -20.42 -9.57 -14.02
CA ALA A 184 -21.06 -8.81 -15.07
C ALA A 184 -22.09 -9.61 -15.93
N SER A 185 -22.27 -10.93 -15.72
CA SER A 185 -23.33 -11.74 -16.34
C SER A 185 -24.45 -12.05 -15.34
N GLY A 186 -25.70 -11.60 -15.60
CA GLY A 186 -26.88 -11.87 -14.76
C GLY A 186 -27.11 -10.90 -13.58
N ASN A 187 -28.06 -11.22 -12.69
CA ASN A 187 -28.66 -10.40 -11.59
C ASN A 187 -27.73 -9.56 -10.69
N PHE A 188 -26.40 -9.69 -10.84
CA PHE A 188 -25.37 -8.88 -10.19
C PHE A 188 -24.97 -7.61 -10.94
N LYS A 189 -25.44 -7.39 -12.19
CA LYS A 189 -25.43 -6.06 -12.85
C LYS A 189 -26.07 -4.97 -11.97
N ASN A 190 -27.03 -5.42 -11.15
CA ASN A 190 -27.59 -4.80 -9.95
C ASN A 190 -26.56 -4.06 -9.08
N MET A 191 -25.48 -4.76 -8.70
CA MET A 191 -24.68 -4.47 -7.50
C MET A 191 -23.51 -3.50 -7.68
N SER A 192 -23.10 -3.18 -8.91
CA SER A 192 -22.05 -2.20 -9.23
C SER A 192 -22.59 -1.07 -10.10
N ASN A 193 -22.35 0.18 -9.73
CA ASN A 193 -22.68 1.32 -10.59
C ASN A 193 -21.79 1.29 -11.85
N GLN A 194 -22.38 1.01 -13.02
CA GLN A 194 -21.64 0.84 -14.27
C GLN A 194 -21.00 2.13 -14.81
N TYR A 195 -21.36 3.29 -14.24
CA TYR A 195 -20.87 4.62 -14.64
C TYR A 195 -19.86 5.20 -13.65
N ALA A 196 -19.18 4.35 -12.88
CA ALA A 196 -18.17 4.74 -11.89
C ALA A 196 -16.77 4.22 -12.32
N ALA A 197 -16.35 4.54 -13.55
CA ALA A 197 -15.05 4.07 -14.06
C ALA A 197 -13.85 4.80 -13.44
N MET A 198 -13.96 6.11 -13.17
CA MET A 198 -12.86 6.90 -12.62
C MET A 198 -13.13 7.27 -11.16
N PRO A 199 -12.19 7.04 -10.22
CA PRO A 199 -10.85 6.43 -10.41
C PRO A 199 -10.87 4.89 -10.43
N SER A 200 -9.90 4.26 -11.11
CA SER A 200 -9.82 2.79 -11.19
C SER A 200 -9.32 2.17 -9.87
N MET A 201 -10.24 1.54 -9.13
CA MET A 201 -9.91 0.85 -7.88
C MET A 201 -9.20 -0.48 -8.10
N HIS A 202 -9.31 -1.10 -9.28
CA HIS A 202 -8.46 -2.23 -9.66
C HIS A 202 -6.98 -1.83 -9.61
N ILE A 203 -6.63 -0.67 -10.15
CA ILE A 203 -5.25 -0.15 -10.08
C ILE A 203 -4.90 0.26 -8.65
N GLY A 204 -5.77 1.00 -7.97
CA GLY A 204 -5.51 1.41 -6.58
C GLY A 204 -5.21 0.23 -5.66
N TRP A 205 -6.03 -0.82 -5.68
CA TRP A 205 -5.86 -2.01 -4.84
C TRP A 205 -4.72 -2.93 -5.32
N SER A 206 -4.57 -3.14 -6.63
CA SER A 206 -3.50 -3.98 -7.14
C SER A 206 -2.13 -3.37 -6.88
N LEU A 207 -1.98 -2.05 -7.03
CA LEU A 207 -0.75 -1.34 -6.73
C LEU A 207 -0.48 -1.32 -5.22
N TRP A 208 -1.50 -1.13 -4.37
CA TRP A 208 -1.36 -1.29 -2.93
C TRP A 208 -0.85 -2.69 -2.54
N CYS A 209 -1.44 -3.75 -3.13
CA CYS A 209 -1.01 -5.13 -2.92
C CYS A 209 0.44 -5.32 -3.37
N GLY A 210 0.75 -4.89 -4.60
CA GLY A 210 2.05 -5.06 -5.22
C GLY A 210 3.17 -4.37 -4.46
N LEU A 211 2.98 -3.09 -4.10
CA LEU A 211 3.94 -2.33 -3.29
C LEU A 211 4.11 -2.94 -1.89
N THR A 212 3.03 -3.43 -1.29
CA THR A 212 3.07 -4.09 0.02
C THR A 212 3.86 -5.39 -0.04
N ILE A 213 3.61 -6.24 -1.04
CA ILE A 213 4.34 -7.49 -1.24
C ILE A 213 5.82 -7.19 -1.53
N PHE A 214 6.09 -6.28 -2.48
CA PHE A 214 7.45 -5.89 -2.85
C PHE A 214 8.27 -5.41 -1.65
N ALA A 215 7.69 -4.55 -0.81
CA ALA A 215 8.38 -3.96 0.34
C ALA A 215 8.59 -4.94 1.51
N LEU A 216 7.75 -5.98 1.65
CA LEU A 216 7.73 -6.82 2.86
C LEU A 216 8.14 -8.27 2.62
N ALA A 217 8.07 -8.77 1.38
CA ALA A 217 8.50 -10.12 1.04
C ALA A 217 10.03 -10.22 1.08
N SER A 218 10.53 -11.35 1.60
CA SER A 218 11.96 -11.68 1.58
C SER A 218 12.39 -12.38 0.30
N ALA A 219 11.49 -13.16 -0.31
CA ALA A 219 11.79 -13.93 -1.51
C ALA A 219 11.77 -13.02 -2.77
N PRO A 220 12.81 -13.05 -3.62
CA PRO A 220 12.90 -12.19 -4.80
C PRO A 220 11.77 -12.47 -5.80
N TRP A 221 11.39 -13.73 -6.00
CA TRP A 221 10.28 -14.08 -6.89
C TRP A 221 8.95 -13.47 -6.43
N ALA A 222 8.70 -13.41 -5.10
CA ALA A 222 7.47 -12.83 -4.57
C ALA A 222 7.43 -11.31 -4.80
N ARG A 223 8.58 -10.64 -4.75
CA ARG A 223 8.69 -9.20 -5.08
C ARG A 223 8.38 -8.95 -6.55
N ILE A 224 8.92 -9.78 -7.43
CA ILE A 224 8.66 -9.71 -8.88
C ILE A 224 7.17 -9.91 -9.14
N LEU A 225 6.55 -10.97 -8.59
CA LEU A 225 5.11 -11.20 -8.70
C LEU A 225 4.29 -10.04 -8.14
N GLY A 226 4.74 -9.43 -7.04
CA GLY A 226 4.12 -8.24 -6.46
C GLY A 226 4.07 -7.07 -7.45
N LEU A 227 5.16 -6.80 -8.17
CA LEU A 227 5.20 -5.72 -9.17
C LEU A 227 4.50 -6.10 -10.48
N LEU A 228 4.53 -7.37 -10.88
CA LEU A 228 3.80 -7.85 -12.07
C LEU A 228 2.29 -7.73 -11.90
N TYR A 229 1.77 -7.92 -10.68
CA TYR A 229 0.34 -7.90 -10.42
C TYR A 229 -0.39 -6.60 -10.88
N PRO A 230 0.02 -5.38 -10.48
CA PRO A 230 -0.60 -4.16 -10.98
C PRO A 230 -0.38 -3.95 -12.49
N THR A 231 0.75 -4.39 -13.04
CA THR A 231 1.00 -4.30 -14.50
C THR A 231 0.04 -5.19 -15.29
N VAL A 232 -0.17 -6.43 -14.84
CA VAL A 232 -1.16 -7.34 -15.44
C VAL A 232 -2.57 -6.78 -15.25
N THR A 233 -2.87 -6.20 -14.09
CA THR A 233 -4.17 -5.57 -13.83
C THR A 233 -4.42 -4.41 -14.80
N LEU A 234 -3.44 -3.55 -15.04
CA LEU A 234 -3.52 -2.46 -16.02
C LEU A 234 -3.79 -2.98 -17.44
N MET A 235 -3.03 -4.00 -17.86
CA MET A 235 -3.25 -4.63 -19.15
C MET A 235 -4.67 -5.18 -19.27
N VAL A 236 -5.17 -5.87 -18.24
CA VAL A 236 -6.51 -6.46 -18.21
C VAL A 236 -7.61 -5.39 -18.33
N ILE A 237 -7.55 -4.32 -17.53
CA ILE A 237 -8.62 -3.30 -17.54
C ILE A 237 -8.72 -2.54 -18.86
N VAL A 238 -7.56 -2.27 -19.50
CA VAL A 238 -7.48 -1.61 -20.80
C VAL A 238 -7.93 -2.58 -21.90
N SER A 239 -7.43 -3.80 -21.91
CA SER A 239 -7.76 -4.82 -22.93
C SER A 239 -9.24 -5.19 -22.92
N THR A 240 -9.90 -5.14 -21.76
CA THR A 240 -11.34 -5.45 -21.61
C THR A 240 -12.23 -4.22 -21.76
N ALA A 241 -11.67 -3.06 -22.13
CA ALA A 241 -12.40 -1.80 -22.28
C ALA A 241 -13.21 -1.42 -21.03
N ASN A 242 -12.72 -1.79 -19.84
CA ASN A 242 -13.35 -1.48 -18.57
C ASN A 242 -12.92 -0.11 -18.03
N HIS A 243 -11.75 0.36 -18.41
CA HIS A 243 -11.17 1.62 -17.95
C HIS A 243 -10.32 2.28 -19.04
N PHE A 244 -10.29 3.60 -19.03
CA PHE A 244 -9.31 4.41 -19.78
C PHE A 244 -7.94 4.39 -19.10
N TRP A 245 -6.87 4.78 -19.81
CA TRP A 245 -5.55 4.96 -19.20
C TRP A 245 -5.58 6.00 -18.08
N LEU A 246 -6.33 7.10 -18.26
CA LEU A 246 -6.45 8.14 -17.24
C LEU A 246 -7.20 7.67 -15.98
N ASP A 247 -8.06 6.66 -16.07
CA ASP A 247 -8.70 6.06 -14.87
C ASP A 247 -7.64 5.40 -13.97
N ALA A 248 -6.63 4.78 -14.58
CA ALA A 248 -5.50 4.18 -13.86
C ALA A 248 -4.70 5.24 -13.12
N VAL A 249 -4.46 6.39 -13.75
CA VAL A 249 -3.80 7.55 -13.11
C VAL A 249 -4.63 8.04 -11.91
N GLY A 250 -5.95 8.13 -12.06
CA GLY A 250 -6.86 8.43 -10.96
C GLY A 250 -6.74 7.44 -9.79
N GLY A 251 -6.62 6.14 -10.09
CA GLY A 251 -6.39 5.09 -9.08
C GLY A 251 -5.06 5.25 -8.35
N VAL A 252 -3.98 5.59 -9.06
CA VAL A 252 -2.66 5.88 -8.47
C VAL A 252 -2.72 7.11 -7.57
N ALA A 253 -3.41 8.18 -7.99
CA ALA A 253 -3.59 9.38 -7.20
C ALA A 253 -4.35 9.11 -5.90
N CYS A 254 -5.42 8.31 -5.96
CA CYS A 254 -6.17 7.88 -4.77
C CYS A 254 -5.28 7.07 -3.81
N LEU A 255 -4.42 6.20 -4.35
CA LEU A 255 -3.50 5.41 -3.54
C LEU A 255 -2.46 6.30 -2.85
N ALA A 256 -1.91 7.28 -3.59
CA ALA A 256 -0.98 8.26 -3.04
C ALA A 256 -1.62 9.04 -1.89
N PHE A 257 -2.88 9.48 -2.05
CA PHE A 257 -3.67 10.09 -0.98
C PHE A 257 -3.81 9.15 0.23
N GLY A 258 -4.15 7.87 0.01
CA GLY A 258 -4.28 6.89 1.09
C GLY A 258 -2.98 6.71 1.88
N TYR A 259 -1.83 6.62 1.19
CA TYR A 259 -0.53 6.57 1.85
C TYR A 259 -0.18 7.87 2.57
N ALA A 260 -0.56 9.04 2.04
CA ALA A 260 -0.35 10.33 2.70
C ALA A 260 -1.15 10.42 4.01
N VAL A 261 -2.42 10.01 4.01
CA VAL A 261 -3.25 9.92 5.22
C VAL A 261 -2.64 8.96 6.24
N SER A 262 -2.21 7.78 5.79
CA SER A 262 -1.56 6.80 6.65
C SER A 262 -0.25 7.33 7.25
N TYR A 263 0.56 8.02 6.44
CA TYR A 263 1.80 8.65 6.87
C TYR A 263 1.55 9.76 7.87
N ALA A 264 0.58 10.66 7.63
CA ALA A 264 0.20 11.71 8.56
C ALA A 264 -0.26 11.13 9.91
N TRP A 265 -0.96 10.00 9.89
CA TRP A 265 -1.46 9.35 11.10
C TRP A 265 -0.40 8.58 11.90
N TYR A 266 0.54 7.91 11.23
CA TYR A 266 1.54 7.05 11.88
C TYR A 266 2.96 7.64 11.90
N GLY A 267 3.19 8.79 11.26
CA GLY A 267 4.50 9.44 11.13
C GLY A 267 5.53 8.61 10.34
N SER A 268 5.11 7.54 9.67
CA SER A 268 5.99 6.66 8.90
C SER A 268 5.20 5.84 7.88
N LEU A 269 5.86 5.41 6.80
CA LEU A 269 5.26 4.52 5.83
C LEU A 269 5.01 3.12 6.43
N PRO A 270 3.95 2.40 6.03
CA PRO A 270 3.58 1.12 6.63
C PRO A 270 4.70 0.09 6.70
N HIS A 271 5.59 0.05 5.70
CA HIS A 271 6.70 -0.90 5.64
C HIS A 271 7.83 -0.60 6.63
N ARG A 272 7.98 0.66 7.07
CA ARG A 272 9.00 1.09 8.04
C ARG A 272 8.58 0.83 9.48
N LEU A 273 7.30 0.57 9.74
CA LEU A 273 6.82 0.25 11.07
C LEU A 273 7.38 -1.11 11.57
N PRO A 274 7.52 -1.29 12.89
CA PRO A 274 7.94 -2.56 13.47
C PRO A 274 7.04 -3.71 13.05
N LYS A 275 7.63 -4.86 12.72
CA LYS A 275 6.87 -6.06 12.31
C LYS A 275 5.94 -6.56 13.43
N ARG A 276 6.40 -6.51 14.68
CA ARG A 276 5.66 -6.91 15.88
C ARG A 276 5.45 -5.70 16.80
N ILE A 277 4.32 -5.68 17.49
CA ILE A 277 4.02 -4.69 18.52
C ILE A 277 4.63 -5.20 19.82
N ALA A 278 5.58 -4.45 20.37
CA ALA A 278 6.17 -4.77 21.66
C ALA A 278 5.09 -4.82 22.76
N PRO A 279 5.10 -5.82 23.66
CA PRO A 279 4.25 -5.81 24.83
C PRO A 279 4.51 -4.53 25.65
N LYS A 280 3.44 -3.89 26.16
CA LYS A 280 3.52 -2.68 27.00
C LYS A 280 4.34 -2.87 28.30
N THR A 281 4.78 -4.09 28.62
CA THR A 281 5.43 -4.47 29.89
C THR A 281 6.95 -4.23 29.96
N ALA A 282 7.63 -3.78 28.90
CA ALA A 282 9.08 -3.55 28.92
C ALA A 282 9.50 -2.12 29.32
N ARG A 283 8.66 -1.39 30.04
CA ARG A 283 9.03 -0.10 30.66
C ARG A 283 8.96 -0.22 32.19
N ARG A 284 9.74 -1.15 32.76
CA ARG A 284 10.12 -1.02 34.18
C ARG A 284 11.11 0.14 34.27
N PRO A 285 10.89 1.15 35.13
CA PRO A 285 11.95 2.09 35.45
C PRO A 285 13.07 1.29 36.10
N ARG A 286 14.29 1.36 35.55
CA ARG A 286 15.50 1.00 36.30
C ARG A 286 15.69 2.08 37.38
N LEU A 287 14.96 1.97 38.48
CA LEU A 287 15.15 2.75 39.71
C LEU A 287 15.03 1.78 40.89
N SER A 288 15.98 0.85 41.00
CA SER A 288 16.09 -0.02 42.18
C SER A 288 17.50 -0.60 42.38
N ALA A 289 18.54 0.11 41.94
CA ALA A 289 19.93 -0.32 42.12
C ALA A 289 20.84 0.73 42.79
N LEU A 290 20.28 1.62 43.62
CA LEU A 290 21.07 2.65 44.32
C LEU A 290 20.73 2.86 45.81
N SER A 291 20.03 1.93 46.48
CA SER A 291 19.73 2.11 47.92
C SER A 291 19.88 0.85 48.78
N ALA A 292 20.85 -0.02 48.46
CA ALA A 292 21.25 -1.08 49.38
C ALA A 292 22.75 -0.94 49.69
N GLN A 293 23.09 0.07 50.48
CA GLN A 293 24.29 0.04 51.32
C GLN A 293 23.85 -0.51 52.69
N PRO A 294 24.37 -1.67 53.13
CA PRO A 294 24.25 -2.06 54.53
C PRO A 294 25.24 -1.23 55.33
N ARG A 295 24.76 -0.31 56.17
CA ARG A 295 25.57 0.20 57.28
C ARG A 295 25.39 -0.75 58.46
N GLU A 296 26.49 -1.43 58.78
CA GLU A 296 26.69 -2.23 59.98
C GLU A 296 26.16 -1.53 61.24
N ALA A 297 25.41 -2.29 62.02
CA ALA A 297 25.01 -1.95 63.36
C ALA A 297 26.24 -2.00 64.28
N ALA A 298 26.73 -0.84 64.72
CA ALA A 298 27.54 -0.74 65.91
C ALA A 298 26.60 -0.54 67.12
N ALA A 299 26.25 -1.63 67.78
CA ALA A 299 25.65 -1.63 69.11
C ALA A 299 26.76 -1.72 70.16
N THR A 300 26.98 -0.61 70.85
CA THR A 300 27.28 -0.46 72.29
C THR A 300 28.03 -1.57 73.06
N ARG A 301 29.13 -1.18 73.73
CA ARG A 301 29.31 -1.30 75.21
C ARG A 301 30.65 -0.74 75.71
N HIS A 302 30.53 -0.03 76.85
CA HIS A 302 31.54 0.49 77.81
C HIS A 302 32.30 1.77 77.46
#